data_AF-A0A4Q6AG46-F1
#
_entry.id   AF-A0A4Q6AG46-F1
#
_cell.length_a   1.000
_cell.length_b   1.000
_cell.length_c   1.000
_cell.angle_alpha   90.00
_cell.angle_beta   90.00
_cell.angle_gamma   90.00
#
_symmetry.space_group_name_H-M   'P 1'
#
loop_
_entity.id
_entity.type
_entity.pdbx_description
1 polymer ?
#
loop_
_entity_poly.entity_id
_entity_poly.type
_entity_poly.pdbx_seq_one_letter_code
_entity_poly.pdbx_strand_id
1 'polypeptide(L)'
;MNQPDIKQRLLGVNFIAGKARILVWAPFAEQVVVHNESTGAAIPLEKEMLGYWHALTDLIADDDLYRIALDGGKALPDPASLAQPFGVHGASQAVRLDTFAWTDQQWRNPEFGDYIIYELHPGTFSAEGNFDGIIKKLVHLRTLGINAIELMPVAQFPGRRNWGYDGVFPFAVQESYGGVMGLQQLVNTCHEQGFAVVLDVV
;
A
#
# COMPACT_ATOMS: atom_id res chain seq x y z
N MET A 1 18.84 15.57 -15.39
CA MET A 1 17.58 15.05 -14.81
C MET A 1 17.47 13.61 -15.25
N ASN A 2 17.66 12.65 -14.34
CA ASN A 2 17.37 11.25 -14.64
C ASN A 2 15.87 11.12 -14.87
N GLN A 3 15.46 10.38 -15.91
CA GLN A 3 14.06 10.05 -16.11
C GLN A 3 13.52 9.34 -14.85
N PRO A 4 12.29 9.63 -14.42
CA PRO A 4 11.68 8.93 -13.30
C PRO A 4 11.60 7.44 -13.64
N ASP A 5 12.18 6.59 -12.80
CA ASP A 5 11.97 5.15 -12.87
C ASP A 5 10.56 4.87 -12.36
N ILE A 6 9.61 4.71 -13.28
CA ILE A 6 8.20 4.42 -12.97
C ILE A 6 8.01 3.07 -12.27
N LYS A 7 9.05 2.23 -12.20
CA LYS A 7 9.03 0.97 -11.44
C LYS A 7 9.36 1.17 -9.96
N GLN A 8 9.81 2.36 -9.56
CA GLN A 8 10.19 2.65 -8.19
C GLN A 8 9.32 3.77 -7.62
N ARG A 9 8.57 3.43 -6.57
CA ARG A 9 7.93 4.43 -5.71
C ARG A 9 9.01 5.24 -5.00
N LEU A 10 8.90 6.55 -5.05
CA LEU A 10 9.84 7.47 -4.41
C LEU A 10 9.26 8.16 -3.18
N LEU A 11 7.98 8.55 -3.24
CA LEU A 11 7.29 9.27 -2.16
C LEU A 11 7.12 8.41 -0.90
N GLY A 12 7.00 9.08 0.24
CA GLY A 12 6.82 8.49 1.56
C GLY A 12 8.06 7.76 2.06
N VAL A 13 7.86 6.82 2.98
CA VAL A 13 8.91 5.92 3.47
C VAL A 13 9.04 4.71 2.53
N ASN A 14 10.26 4.45 2.06
CA ASN A 14 10.68 3.28 1.29
C ASN A 14 11.98 2.72 1.89
N PHE A 15 12.43 1.55 1.44
CA PHE A 15 13.69 0.96 1.91
C PHE A 15 14.65 0.68 0.76
N ILE A 16 15.92 1.05 0.94
CA ILE A 16 17.02 0.78 0.00
C ILE A 16 18.22 0.29 0.80
N ALA A 17 18.74 -0.89 0.46
CA ALA A 17 19.89 -1.51 1.13
C ALA A 17 19.76 -1.54 2.67
N GLY A 18 18.54 -1.79 3.17
CA GLY A 18 18.23 -1.87 4.60
C GLY A 18 17.99 -0.53 5.31
N LYS A 19 18.15 0.61 4.61
CA LYS A 19 17.91 1.95 5.17
C LYS A 19 16.57 2.49 4.73
N ALA A 20 15.91 3.26 5.59
CA ALA A 20 14.72 4.01 5.22
C ALA A 20 15.11 5.23 4.38
N ARG A 21 14.63 5.24 3.13
CA ARG A 21 14.63 6.42 2.26
C ARG A 21 13.28 7.11 2.37
N ILE A 22 13.30 8.35 2.84
CA ILE A 22 12.12 9.16 3.07
C ILE A 22 12.09 10.26 2.01
N LEU A 23 10.93 10.47 1.38
CA LEU A 23 10.71 11.61 0.49
C LEU A 23 9.31 12.19 0.71
N VAL A 24 9.23 13.45 1.11
CA VAL A 24 7.97 14.16 1.39
C VAL A 24 7.90 15.40 0.51
N TRP A 25 6.74 15.68 -0.09
CA TRP A 25 6.51 16.94 -0.79
C TRP A 25 5.72 17.89 0.10
N ALA A 26 6.36 19.00 0.48
CA ALA A 26 5.79 20.03 1.34
C ALA A 26 6.42 21.39 0.96
N PRO A 27 6.01 22.00 -0.16
CA PRO A 27 6.72 23.13 -0.77
C PRO A 27 6.73 24.39 0.08
N PHE A 28 5.70 24.57 0.92
CA PHE A 28 5.54 25.73 1.77
C PHE A 28 6.10 25.55 3.19
N ALA A 29 6.57 24.35 3.53
CA ALA A 29 7.19 24.12 4.82
C ALA A 29 8.58 24.80 4.90
N GLU A 30 8.97 25.15 6.12
CA GLU A 30 10.31 25.59 6.51
C GLU A 30 11.07 24.50 7.27
N GLN A 31 10.35 23.56 7.88
CA GLN A 31 10.90 22.38 8.53
C GLN A 31 9.97 21.18 8.34
N VAL A 32 10.56 20.01 8.07
CA VAL A 32 9.85 18.73 8.06
C VAL A 32 10.59 17.74 8.96
N VAL A 33 9.86 17.10 9.86
CA VAL A 33 10.38 16.08 10.77
C VAL A 33 9.52 14.83 10.67
N VAL A 34 10.15 13.67 10.49
CA VAL A 34 9.50 12.38 10.68
C VAL A 34 9.75 11.91 12.11
N HIS A 35 8.68 11.66 12.84
CA HIS A 35 8.72 11.09 14.19
C HIS A 35 8.46 9.60 14.09
N ASN A 36 9.45 8.79 14.46
CA ASN A 36 9.26 7.37 14.68
C ASN A 36 8.63 7.18 16.07
N GLU A 37 7.36 6.81 16.12
CA GLU A 37 6.61 6.60 17.36
C GLU A 37 6.99 5.29 18.07
N SER A 38 7.52 4.31 17.34
CA SER A 38 8.02 3.05 17.92
C SER A 38 9.28 3.26 18.75
N THR A 39 10.19 4.12 18.30
CA THR A 39 11.51 4.32 18.94
C THR A 39 11.65 5.66 19.65
N GLY A 40 10.75 6.62 19.38
CA GLY A 40 10.85 8.00 19.85
C GLY A 40 11.85 8.87 19.07
N ALA A 41 12.46 8.33 18.01
CA ALA A 41 13.42 9.08 17.20
C ALA A 41 12.73 10.20 16.40
N ALA A 42 13.38 11.35 16.32
CA ALA A 42 13.00 12.45 15.44
C ALA A 42 14.02 12.56 14.30
N ILE A 43 13.52 12.58 13.06
CA ILE A 43 14.33 12.57 11.85
C ILE A 43 14.02 13.85 11.07
N PRO A 44 14.81 14.93 11.25
CA PRO A 44 14.70 16.11 10.42
C PRO A 44 15.01 15.76 8.96
N LEU A 45 14.20 16.25 8.03
CA LEU A 45 14.44 16.08 6.60
C LEU A 45 15.20 17.28 6.03
N GLU A 46 16.00 17.02 5.01
CA GLU A 46 16.71 18.06 4.26
C GLU A 46 15.83 18.57 3.11
N LYS A 47 15.77 19.91 2.95
CA LYS A 47 15.00 20.55 1.88
C LYS A 47 15.72 20.39 0.54
N GLU A 48 15.00 19.95 -0.47
CA GLU A 48 15.44 19.82 -1.86
C GLU A 48 14.68 20.78 -2.77
N MET A 49 15.07 20.83 -4.04
CA MET A 49 14.37 21.59 -5.09
C MET A 49 12.90 21.18 -5.20
N LEU A 50 12.07 22.08 -5.75
CA LEU A 50 10.65 21.85 -6.07
C LEU A 50 9.76 21.51 -4.85
N GLY A 51 10.24 21.75 -3.63
CA GLY A 51 9.47 21.56 -2.41
C GLY A 51 9.54 20.14 -1.83
N TYR A 52 10.46 19.33 -2.31
CA TYR A 52 10.73 18.01 -1.75
C TYR A 52 11.60 18.11 -0.49
N TRP A 53 11.45 17.13 0.37
CA TRP A 53 12.19 16.94 1.61
C TRP A 53 12.61 15.49 1.70
N HIS A 54 13.87 15.22 2.02
CA HIS A 54 14.37 13.84 2.04
C HIS A 54 15.24 13.51 3.25
N ALA A 55 15.35 12.22 3.53
CA ALA A 55 16.39 11.66 4.39
C ALA A 55 16.70 10.23 3.96
N LEU A 56 17.92 9.78 4.27
CA LEU A 56 18.31 8.38 4.26
C LEU A 56 18.77 8.03 5.68
N THR A 57 18.09 7.11 6.35
CA THR A 57 18.27 6.89 7.79
C THR A 57 18.15 5.42 8.18
N ASP A 58 18.85 5.04 9.24
CA ASP A 58 18.71 3.74 9.91
C ASP A 58 17.77 3.82 11.13
N LEU A 59 17.11 4.97 11.34
CA LEU A 59 16.23 5.25 12.48
C LEU A 59 14.77 4.85 12.27
N ILE A 60 14.44 4.22 11.14
CA ILE A 60 13.13 3.63 10.86
C ILE A 60 13.39 2.21 10.37
N ALA A 61 12.84 1.22 11.07
CA ALA A 61 12.83 -0.17 10.67
C ALA A 61 11.50 -0.54 9.98
N ASP A 62 11.44 -1.75 9.44
CA ASP A 62 10.16 -2.34 9.02
C ASP A 62 9.19 -2.40 10.21
N ASP A 63 7.89 -2.29 9.93
CA ASP A 63 6.80 -2.24 10.91
C ASP A 63 6.79 -1.04 11.88
N ASP A 64 7.81 -0.17 11.86
CA ASP A 64 7.81 1.01 12.72
C ASP A 64 6.66 1.97 12.40
N LEU A 65 6.06 2.51 13.45
CA LEU A 65 5.02 3.52 13.34
C LEU A 65 5.63 4.91 13.26
N TYR A 66 5.11 5.75 12.39
CA TYR A 66 5.60 7.10 12.22
C TYR A 66 4.52 8.12 11.85
N ARG A 67 4.82 9.38 12.14
CA ARG A 67 4.06 10.54 11.68
C ARG A 67 5.00 11.65 11.20
N ILE A 68 4.47 12.56 10.39
CA ILE A 68 5.20 13.68 9.81
C ILE A 68 4.69 14.97 10.46
N ALA A 69 5.60 15.78 10.98
CA ALA A 69 5.31 17.12 11.47
C ALA A 69 5.93 18.16 10.52
N LEU A 70 5.15 19.20 10.22
CA LEU A 70 5.57 20.36 9.44
C LEU A 70 5.66 21.56 10.39
N ASP A 71 6.77 22.30 10.33
CA ASP A 71 6.95 23.59 11.04
C ASP A 71 6.66 23.52 12.56
N GLY A 72 7.04 22.42 13.21
CA GLY A 72 6.77 22.18 14.63
C GLY A 72 5.29 21.97 14.99
N GLY A 73 4.42 21.84 13.99
CA GLY A 73 3.00 21.61 14.14
C GLY A 73 2.64 20.18 14.55
N LYS A 74 1.33 19.88 14.52
CA LYS A 74 0.80 18.56 14.82
C LYS A 74 1.38 17.52 13.86
N ALA A 75 1.89 16.42 14.40
CA ALA A 75 2.29 15.26 13.59
C ALA A 75 1.05 14.56 13.00
N LEU A 76 1.08 14.30 11.69
CA LEU A 76 0.00 13.70 10.90
C LEU A 76 0.51 12.45 10.16
N PRO A 77 -0.37 11.51 9.79
CA PRO A 77 0.02 10.38 8.95
C PRO A 77 0.59 10.85 7.61
N ASP A 78 1.49 10.04 7.05
CA ASP A 78 2.04 10.23 5.71
C ASP A 78 0.94 10.07 4.63
N PRO A 79 0.62 11.11 3.84
CA PRO A 79 -0.33 11.00 2.73
C PRO A 79 0.05 9.92 1.70
N ALA A 80 1.34 9.61 1.60
CA ALA A 80 1.85 8.57 0.72
C ALA A 80 1.96 7.20 1.41
N SER A 81 1.50 7.01 2.64
CA SER A 81 1.70 5.77 3.42
C SER A 81 1.35 4.49 2.66
N LEU A 82 2.08 3.42 2.93
CA LEU A 82 1.77 2.06 2.46
C LEU A 82 0.82 1.31 3.40
N ALA A 83 0.73 1.70 4.67
CA ALA A 83 -0.10 1.03 5.66
C ALA A 83 -0.60 1.99 6.75
N GLN A 84 -1.82 1.76 7.22
CA GLN A 84 -2.50 2.56 8.24
C GLN A 84 -3.19 1.63 9.26
N PRO A 85 -2.42 0.94 10.12
CA PRO A 85 -2.96 -0.10 11.02
C PRO A 85 -4.00 0.44 12.03
N PHE A 86 -3.98 1.75 12.30
CA PHE A 86 -4.89 2.42 13.24
C PHE A 86 -5.86 3.37 12.54
N GLY A 87 -6.17 3.10 11.26
CA GLY A 87 -7.09 3.87 10.44
C GLY A 87 -6.52 5.23 9.99
N VAL A 88 -7.35 6.02 9.29
CA VAL A 88 -6.91 7.20 8.54
C VAL A 88 -6.32 8.37 9.36
N HIS A 89 -6.47 8.32 10.69
CA HIS A 89 -5.90 9.31 11.61
C HIS A 89 -4.77 8.73 12.49
N GLY A 90 -4.49 7.44 12.30
CA GLY A 90 -3.45 6.70 12.98
C GLY A 90 -2.04 7.15 12.61
N ALA A 91 -1.05 6.50 13.18
CA ALA A 91 0.31 6.57 12.66
C ALA A 91 0.40 5.71 11.39
N SER A 92 1.18 6.20 10.42
CA SER A 92 1.58 5.39 9.28
C SER A 92 2.51 4.28 9.74
N GLN A 93 2.51 3.14 9.06
CA GLN A 93 3.47 2.07 9.30
C GLN A 93 4.48 2.00 8.16
N ALA A 94 5.76 1.88 8.51
CA ALA A 94 6.82 1.64 7.56
C ALA A 94 6.73 0.20 7.04
N VAL A 95 6.78 0.03 5.72
CA VAL A 95 6.61 -1.29 5.08
C VAL A 95 7.76 -1.56 4.14
N ARG A 96 8.43 -2.69 4.35
CA ARG A 96 9.38 -3.27 3.39
C ARG A 96 8.66 -4.15 2.39
N LEU A 97 8.53 -3.69 1.15
CA LEU A 97 7.90 -4.44 0.07
C LEU A 97 8.78 -5.59 -0.47
N ASP A 98 10.06 -5.63 -0.12
CA ASP A 98 11.03 -6.65 -0.56
C ASP A 98 11.03 -7.93 0.30
N THR A 99 10.19 -7.99 1.33
CA THR A 99 10.12 -9.14 2.27
C THR A 99 9.16 -10.23 1.81
N PHE A 100 8.17 -9.91 0.96
CA PHE A 100 7.21 -10.89 0.46
C PHE A 100 7.83 -11.77 -0.64
N ALA A 101 7.82 -13.09 -0.41
CA ALA A 101 8.36 -14.07 -1.32
C ALA A 101 7.32 -14.48 -2.37
N TRP A 102 7.25 -13.73 -3.47
CA TRP A 102 6.43 -14.08 -4.63
C TRP A 102 6.80 -15.46 -5.20
N THR A 103 5.81 -16.21 -5.68
CA THR A 103 5.96 -17.54 -6.32
C THR A 103 5.39 -17.57 -7.75
N ASP A 104 4.95 -16.41 -8.24
CA ASP A 104 4.23 -16.23 -9.49
C ASP A 104 5.14 -15.96 -10.71
N GLN A 105 6.45 -16.20 -10.62
CA GLN A 105 7.38 -15.84 -11.72
C GLN A 105 7.12 -16.59 -13.03
N GLN A 106 6.40 -17.71 -12.97
CA GLN A 106 5.98 -18.49 -14.13
C GLN A 106 4.59 -18.10 -14.64
N TRP A 107 3.86 -17.25 -13.90
CA TRP A 107 2.54 -16.80 -14.31
C TRP A 107 2.62 -15.98 -15.59
N ARG A 108 1.65 -16.21 -16.47
CA ARG A 108 1.50 -15.48 -17.72
C ARG A 108 0.12 -14.86 -17.71
N ASN A 109 0.09 -13.54 -17.81
CA ASN A 109 -1.17 -12.83 -17.94
C ASN A 109 -1.90 -13.31 -19.19
N PRO A 110 -3.20 -13.68 -19.11
CA PRO A 110 -4.01 -13.89 -20.30
C PRO A 110 -4.06 -12.63 -21.16
N GLU A 111 -4.35 -12.77 -22.44
CA GLU A 111 -4.61 -11.61 -23.29
C GLU A 111 -5.88 -10.92 -22.81
N PHE A 112 -5.91 -9.58 -22.84
CA PHE A 112 -7.05 -8.81 -22.32
C PHE A 112 -8.38 -9.19 -23.00
N GLY A 113 -8.35 -9.56 -24.28
CA GLY A 113 -9.52 -10.02 -25.03
C GLY A 113 -10.10 -11.36 -24.55
N ASP A 114 -9.34 -12.14 -23.78
CA ASP A 114 -9.75 -13.43 -23.22
C ASP A 114 -10.29 -13.29 -21.79
N TYR A 115 -10.36 -12.08 -21.24
CA TYR A 115 -10.82 -11.88 -19.86
C TYR A 115 -12.32 -12.16 -19.73
N ILE A 116 -12.65 -12.99 -18.76
CA ILE A 116 -13.98 -13.17 -18.20
C ILE A 116 -13.89 -12.66 -16.77
N ILE A 117 -14.24 -11.38 -16.61
CA ILE A 117 -14.04 -10.61 -15.38
C ILE A 117 -15.15 -10.90 -14.38
N TYR A 118 -14.77 -11.08 -13.13
CA TYR A 118 -15.68 -11.06 -11.98
C TYR A 118 -15.27 -9.93 -11.04
N GLU A 119 -16.09 -8.87 -11.01
CA GLU A 119 -15.94 -7.78 -10.03
C GLU A 119 -16.40 -8.25 -8.65
N LEU A 120 -15.59 -7.98 -7.62
CA LEU A 120 -15.94 -8.30 -6.25
C LEU A 120 -15.50 -7.23 -5.26
N HIS A 121 -16.24 -7.17 -4.16
CA HIS A 121 -15.94 -6.33 -3.02
C HIS A 121 -15.33 -7.16 -1.87
N PRO A 122 -14.08 -6.89 -1.43
CA PRO A 122 -13.43 -7.69 -0.40
C PRO A 122 -14.22 -7.81 0.90
N GLY A 123 -14.87 -6.72 1.32
CA GLY A 123 -15.62 -6.67 2.57
C GLY A 123 -16.96 -7.41 2.59
N THR A 124 -17.45 -7.92 1.45
CA THR A 124 -18.78 -8.55 1.36
C THR A 124 -18.83 -9.84 0.54
N PHE A 125 -17.79 -10.15 -0.25
CA PHE A 125 -17.76 -11.34 -1.11
C PHE A 125 -17.77 -12.66 -0.32
N SER A 126 -17.20 -12.66 0.88
CA SER A 126 -17.22 -13.81 1.80
C SER A 126 -17.66 -13.41 3.21
N ALA A 127 -17.92 -14.40 4.06
CA ALA A 127 -18.27 -14.17 5.46
C ALA A 127 -17.11 -13.54 6.27
N GLU A 128 -15.86 -13.83 5.90
CA GLU A 128 -14.67 -13.24 6.50
C GLU A 128 -14.51 -11.75 6.16
N GLY A 129 -15.03 -11.32 5.00
CA GLY A 129 -15.01 -9.91 4.58
C GLY A 129 -13.59 -9.36 4.38
N ASN A 130 -12.68 -10.18 3.86
CA ASN A 130 -11.27 -9.85 3.68
C ASN A 130 -10.65 -10.66 2.52
N PHE A 131 -9.36 -10.43 2.26
CA PHE A 131 -8.62 -11.11 1.18
C PHE A 131 -8.52 -12.62 1.35
N ASP A 132 -8.36 -13.13 2.58
CA ASP A 132 -8.37 -14.58 2.86
C ASP A 132 -9.70 -15.23 2.45
N GLY A 133 -10.79 -14.51 2.67
CA GLY A 133 -12.12 -14.89 2.23
C GLY A 133 -12.24 -15.09 0.72
N ILE A 134 -11.62 -14.19 -0.06
CA ILE A 134 -11.55 -14.30 -1.53
C ILE A 134 -10.71 -15.50 -1.93
N ILE A 135 -9.53 -15.70 -1.31
CA ILE A 135 -8.64 -16.83 -1.60
C ILE A 135 -9.38 -18.17 -1.46
N LYS A 136 -10.17 -18.35 -0.40
CA LYS A 136 -10.97 -19.57 -0.17
C LYS A 136 -12.03 -19.84 -1.25
N LYS A 137 -12.36 -18.87 -2.09
CA LYS A 137 -13.39 -18.95 -3.13
C LYS A 137 -12.82 -19.02 -4.55
N LEU A 138 -11.51 -18.96 -4.74
CA LEU A 138 -10.89 -19.00 -6.08
C LEU A 138 -11.25 -20.27 -6.87
N VAL A 139 -11.32 -21.44 -6.23
CA VAL A 139 -11.75 -22.68 -6.89
C VAL A 139 -13.18 -22.58 -7.43
N HIS A 140 -14.06 -21.92 -6.68
CA HIS A 140 -15.44 -21.68 -7.10
C HIS A 140 -15.48 -20.76 -8.33
N LEU A 141 -14.76 -19.64 -8.29
CA LEU A 141 -14.67 -18.70 -9.43
C LEU A 141 -14.12 -19.39 -10.68
N ARG A 142 -13.09 -20.23 -10.53
CA ARG A 142 -12.52 -20.98 -11.65
C ARG A 142 -13.54 -21.95 -12.25
N THR A 143 -14.31 -22.63 -11.40
CA THR A 143 -15.36 -23.56 -11.85
C THR A 143 -16.48 -22.84 -12.60
N LEU A 144 -16.77 -21.58 -12.26
CA LEU A 144 -17.69 -20.74 -13.02
C LEU A 144 -17.14 -20.31 -14.40
N GLY A 145 -15.84 -20.49 -14.64
CA GLY A 145 -15.16 -20.07 -15.87
C GLY A 145 -14.54 -18.67 -15.80
N ILE A 146 -14.51 -18.04 -14.63
CA ILE A 146 -13.84 -16.74 -14.42
C ILE A 146 -12.33 -16.95 -14.51
N ASN A 147 -11.64 -16.03 -15.18
CA ASN A 147 -10.17 -16.01 -15.27
C ASN A 147 -9.55 -14.65 -14.91
N ALA A 148 -10.36 -13.64 -14.62
CA ALA A 148 -9.92 -12.34 -14.14
C ALA A 148 -10.78 -11.89 -12.98
N ILE A 149 -10.16 -11.44 -11.89
CA ILE A 149 -10.84 -10.85 -10.74
C ILE A 149 -10.61 -9.35 -10.77
N GLU A 150 -11.69 -8.57 -10.71
CA GLU A 150 -11.62 -7.13 -10.52
C GLU A 150 -11.96 -6.80 -9.06
N LEU A 151 -10.98 -6.24 -8.36
CA LEU A 151 -11.18 -5.77 -6.99
C LEU A 151 -11.73 -4.35 -7.04
N MET A 152 -12.87 -4.14 -6.36
CA MET A 152 -13.30 -2.80 -5.96
C MET A 152 -12.19 -2.10 -5.13
N PRO A 153 -12.19 -0.76 -5.02
CA PRO A 153 -11.04 -0.03 -4.50
C PRO A 153 -10.62 -0.48 -3.10
N VAL A 154 -9.31 -0.67 -2.94
CA VAL A 154 -8.69 -1.15 -1.69
C VAL A 154 -7.91 -0.08 -0.95
N ALA A 155 -7.91 1.17 -1.44
CA ALA A 155 -7.25 2.29 -0.78
C ALA A 155 -7.83 2.51 0.64
N GLN A 156 -6.98 2.85 1.60
CA GLN A 156 -7.40 3.03 2.99
C GLN A 156 -8.44 4.14 3.12
N PHE A 157 -9.56 3.81 3.74
CA PHE A 157 -10.69 4.70 4.01
C PHE A 157 -11.02 4.77 5.52
N PRO A 158 -11.85 5.74 5.95
CA PRO A 158 -12.29 5.83 7.35
C PRO A 158 -13.19 4.67 7.76
N GLY A 159 -12.91 4.07 8.93
CA GLY A 159 -13.69 2.95 9.46
C GLY A 159 -13.27 1.60 8.87
N ARG A 160 -14.19 0.61 8.95
CA ARG A 160 -13.89 -0.80 8.63
C ARG A 160 -14.72 -1.38 7.48
N ARG A 161 -15.70 -0.64 6.96
CA ARG A 161 -16.56 -1.04 5.84
C ARG A 161 -16.89 0.18 5.00
N ASN A 162 -16.61 0.10 3.71
CA ASN A 162 -16.88 1.10 2.69
C ASN A 162 -16.76 0.39 1.33
N TRP A 163 -17.41 0.89 0.28
CA TRP A 163 -17.19 0.39 -1.07
C TRP A 163 -15.79 0.67 -1.62
N GLY A 164 -15.07 1.64 -1.05
CA GLY A 164 -13.67 1.95 -1.35
C GLY A 164 -13.45 3.34 -1.98
N TYR A 165 -14.50 3.96 -2.51
CA TYR A 165 -14.42 5.26 -3.20
C TYR A 165 -14.18 6.47 -2.28
N ASP A 166 -14.25 6.29 -0.96
CA ASP A 166 -13.85 7.30 0.05
C ASP A 166 -12.39 7.12 0.51
N GLY A 167 -11.55 6.45 -0.30
CA GLY A 167 -10.13 6.24 -0.01
C GLY A 167 -9.37 7.55 0.09
N VAL A 168 -8.54 7.71 1.13
CA VAL A 168 -7.75 8.92 1.38
C VAL A 168 -6.24 8.68 1.41
N PHE A 169 -5.81 7.41 1.42
CA PHE A 169 -4.41 7.03 1.21
C PHE A 169 -4.33 6.10 0.00
N PRO A 170 -4.05 6.63 -1.21
CA PRO A 170 -4.10 5.86 -2.45
C PRO A 170 -3.04 4.74 -2.52
N PHE A 171 -1.99 4.82 -1.70
CA PHE A 171 -0.93 3.81 -1.62
C PHE A 171 -1.12 2.81 -0.47
N ALA A 172 -2.04 3.09 0.48
CA ALA A 172 -2.24 2.21 1.62
C ALA A 172 -3.39 1.25 1.34
N VAL A 173 -3.14 -0.04 1.52
CA VAL A 173 -4.19 -1.06 1.42
C VAL A 173 -5.02 -1.04 2.70
N GLN A 174 -6.35 -1.07 2.55
CA GLN A 174 -7.30 -1.06 3.66
C GLN A 174 -6.98 -2.16 4.67
N GLU A 175 -6.64 -1.73 5.89
CA GLU A 175 -6.20 -2.64 6.96
C GLU A 175 -7.24 -3.72 7.27
N SER A 176 -8.53 -3.37 7.29
CA SER A 176 -9.59 -4.32 7.61
C SER A 176 -9.76 -5.44 6.59
N TYR A 177 -9.22 -5.30 5.38
CA TYR A 177 -9.23 -6.35 4.35
C TYR A 177 -8.02 -7.29 4.45
N GLY A 178 -7.04 -6.99 5.30
CA GLY A 178 -5.79 -7.75 5.45
C GLY A 178 -4.53 -6.94 5.13
N GLY A 179 -4.66 -5.65 4.82
CA GLY A 179 -3.55 -4.74 4.59
C GLY A 179 -2.65 -5.17 3.41
N VAL A 180 -1.42 -4.64 3.40
CA VAL A 180 -0.46 -4.84 2.30
C VAL A 180 -0.14 -6.32 2.09
N MET A 181 0.15 -7.05 3.18
CA MET A 181 0.49 -8.48 3.12
C MET A 181 -0.67 -9.32 2.61
N GLY A 182 -1.90 -9.04 3.05
CA GLY A 182 -3.08 -9.76 2.59
C GLY A 182 -3.34 -9.57 1.09
N LEU A 183 -3.11 -8.36 0.56
CA LEU A 183 -3.25 -8.12 -0.88
C LEU A 183 -2.15 -8.83 -1.68
N GLN A 184 -0.89 -8.80 -1.23
CA GLN A 184 0.18 -9.55 -1.87
C GLN A 184 -0.11 -11.05 -1.90
N GLN A 185 -0.57 -11.61 -0.79
CA GLN A 185 -0.97 -13.01 -0.70
C GLN A 185 -2.11 -13.33 -1.66
N LEU A 186 -3.14 -12.48 -1.74
CA LEU A 186 -4.25 -12.67 -2.68
C LEU A 186 -3.76 -12.67 -4.12
N VAL A 187 -2.99 -11.66 -4.53
CA VAL A 187 -2.49 -11.55 -5.91
C VAL A 187 -1.63 -12.76 -6.26
N ASN A 188 -0.70 -13.14 -5.38
CA ASN A 188 0.17 -14.29 -5.57
C ASN A 188 -0.64 -15.59 -5.74
N THR A 189 -1.62 -15.83 -4.87
CA THR A 189 -2.48 -17.04 -4.96
C THR A 189 -3.42 -17.00 -6.18
N CYS A 190 -3.89 -15.82 -6.59
CA CYS A 190 -4.63 -15.67 -7.85
C CYS A 190 -3.76 -16.08 -9.04
N HIS A 191 -2.51 -15.61 -9.11
CA HIS A 191 -1.58 -15.93 -10.18
C HIS A 191 -1.19 -17.42 -10.18
N GLU A 192 -0.90 -18.02 -9.03
CA GLU A 192 -0.71 -19.48 -8.91
C GLU A 192 -1.92 -20.26 -9.42
N GLN A 193 -3.11 -19.66 -9.33
CA GLN A 193 -4.35 -20.21 -9.82
C GLN A 193 -4.75 -19.74 -11.23
N GLY A 194 -3.88 -19.03 -11.95
CA GLY A 194 -4.11 -18.63 -13.34
C GLY A 194 -5.12 -17.49 -13.51
N PHE A 195 -5.47 -16.78 -12.44
CA PHE A 195 -6.30 -15.57 -12.52
C PHE A 195 -5.45 -14.35 -12.83
N ALA A 196 -5.95 -13.46 -13.69
CA ALA A 196 -5.54 -12.07 -13.69
C ALA A 196 -6.20 -11.32 -12.52
N VAL A 197 -5.52 -10.29 -12.01
CA VAL A 197 -6.08 -9.38 -10.99
C VAL A 197 -6.07 -7.97 -11.54
N VAL A 198 -7.25 -7.34 -11.55
CA VAL A 198 -7.47 -5.95 -11.91
C VAL A 198 -7.86 -5.20 -10.64
N LEU A 199 -7.38 -3.97 -10.49
CA LEU A 199 -7.69 -3.12 -9.34
C LEU A 199 -8.38 -1.85 -9.83
N ASP A 200 -9.57 -1.58 -9.28
CA ASP A 200 -10.23 -0.28 -9.39
C ASP A 200 -9.44 0.76 -8.57
N VAL A 201 -9.10 1.88 -9.21
CA VAL A 201 -8.28 2.96 -8.65
C VAL A 201 -9.00 4.29 -8.80
N VAL A 202 -8.96 5.09 -7.73
CA VAL A 202 -9.67 6.38 -7.60
C VAL A 202 -8.67 7.51 -7.36
#